data_AF-A0A6L8EI27-F1
#
_entry.id   AF-A0A6L8EI27-F1
#
_cell.length_a   1.000
_cell.length_b   1.000
_cell.length_c   1.000
_cell.angle_alpha   90.00
_cell.angle_beta   90.00
_cell.angle_gamma   90.00
#
_symmetry.space_group_name_H-M   'P 1'
#
loop_
_entity.id
_entity.type
_entity.pdbx_description
1 polymer ?
#
loop_
_entity_poly.entity_id
_entity_poly.type
_entity_poly.pdbx_seq_one_letter_code
_entity_poly.pdbx_strand_id
1 'polypeptide(L)'
;MKRLFFALWPEDGVRARLAEQARLIHVNTGRRVPPENYHITLVFLGNVEEQAVPVLTGAAEGISTPRFRLQINQCGWWKRAKVAWLAPAY
;
A
#
# COMPACT_ATOMS: atom_id res chain seq x y z
N MET A 1 -3.92 -9.63 -20.32
CA MET A 1 -4.59 -8.98 -19.17
C MET A 1 -3.58 -8.77 -18.06
N LYS A 2 -3.61 -7.62 -17.37
CA LYS A 2 -2.74 -7.30 -16.24
C LYS A 2 -3.59 -7.07 -14.99
N ARG A 3 -3.14 -7.57 -13.84
CA ARG A 3 -3.80 -7.31 -12.55
C ARG A 3 -3.29 -5.98 -12.00
N LEU A 4 -4.14 -4.96 -11.94
CA LEU A 4 -3.72 -3.58 -11.62
C LEU A 4 -4.37 -3.02 -10.36
N PHE A 5 -3.71 -2.02 -9.79
CA PHE A 5 -4.17 -1.22 -8.66
C PHE A 5 -3.46 0.14 -8.66
N PHE A 6 -4.04 1.14 -8.00
CA PHE A 6 -3.37 2.39 -7.67
C PHE A 6 -2.97 2.39 -6.20
N ALA A 7 -1.84 3.00 -5.86
CA ALA A 7 -1.33 3.02 -4.50
C ALA A 7 -0.53 4.29 -4.18
N LEU A 8 -0.34 4.52 -2.89
CA LEU A 8 0.68 5.43 -2.37
C LEU A 8 1.90 4.61 -1.95
N TRP A 9 3.06 4.97 -2.49
CA TRP A 9 4.33 4.39 -2.08
C TRP A 9 4.99 5.26 -1.02
N PRO A 10 5.48 4.68 0.09
CA PRO A 10 6.26 5.43 1.05
C PRO A 10 7.58 5.86 0.42
N GLU A 11 8.01 7.08 0.73
CA GLU A 11 9.37 7.54 0.47
C GLU A 11 10.38 6.65 1.21
N ASP A 12 11.63 6.60 0.75
CA ASP A 12 12.60 5.61 1.24
C ASP A 12 12.89 5.71 2.75
N GLY A 13 12.95 6.93 3.30
CA GLY A 13 13.09 7.14 4.74
C GLY A 13 11.89 6.61 5.53
N VAL A 14 10.67 6.81 5.01
CA VAL A 14 9.44 6.28 5.62
C VAL A 14 9.42 4.75 5.52
N ARG A 15 9.77 4.20 4.36
CA ARG A 15 9.85 2.75 4.10
C ARG A 15 10.80 2.05 5.06
N ALA A 16 12.00 2.61 5.27
CA ALA A 16 12.99 2.08 6.21
C ALA A 16 12.45 2.08 7.65
N ARG A 17 11.81 3.17 8.08
CA ARG A 17 11.18 3.26 9.41
C ARG A 17 10.05 2.25 9.57
N LEU A 18 9.20 2.06 8.56
CA LEU A 18 8.14 1.04 8.59
C LEU A 18 8.73 -0.37 8.69
N ALA A 19 9.83 -0.65 7.99
CA ALA A 19 10.50 -1.95 8.06
C ALA A 19 11.07 -2.23 9.45
N GLU A 20 11.66 -1.22 10.11
CA GLU A 20 12.12 -1.28 11.50
C GLU A 20 10.95 -1.62 12.44
N GLN A 21 9.84 -0.89 12.34
CA GLN A 21 8.65 -1.13 13.17
C GLN A 21 8.03 -2.50 12.90
N ALA A 22 7.97 -2.91 11.64
CA ALA A 22 7.43 -4.22 11.27
C ALA A 22 8.25 -5.36 11.91
N ARG A 23 9.57 -5.22 12.05
CA ARG A 23 10.43 -6.23 12.71
C ARG A 23 10.04 -6.47 14.17
N LEU A 24 9.55 -5.44 14.87
CA LEU A 24 9.11 -5.54 16.27
C LEU A 24 7.83 -6.38 16.42
N ILE A 25 7.04 -6.52 15.35
CA ILE A 25 5.86 -7.39 15.34
C ILE A 25 6.35 -8.85 15.34
N HIS A 26 6.09 -9.56 16.42
CA HIS A 26 6.40 -10.97 16.56
C HIS A 26 5.43 -11.79 15.71
N VAL A 27 5.96 -12.53 14.74
CA VAL A 27 5.17 -13.35 13.82
C VAL A 27 5.64 -14.79 13.96
N ASN A 28 4.86 -15.61 14.66
CA ASN A 28 5.12 -17.05 14.79
C ASN A 28 4.77 -17.81 13.50
N THR A 29 3.82 -17.28 12.73
CA THR A 29 3.34 -17.86 11.47
C THR A 29 3.01 -16.75 10.48
N GLY A 30 3.43 -16.89 9.22
CA GLY A 30 3.16 -15.94 8.16
C GLY A 30 4.41 -15.53 7.38
N ARG A 31 4.23 -14.72 6.35
CA ARG A 31 5.33 -14.20 5.52
C ARG A 31 5.40 -12.69 5.67
N ARG A 32 6.59 -12.18 5.98
CA ARG A 32 6.85 -10.74 5.96
C ARG A 32 6.79 -10.24 4.52
N VAL A 33 6.06 -9.14 4.31
CA VAL A 33 6.07 -8.44 3.03
C VAL A 33 7.44 -7.75 2.90
N PRO A 34 8.16 -7.93 1.77
CA PRO A 34 9.40 -7.21 1.53
C PRO A 34 9.19 -5.68 1.53
N PRO A 35 10.09 -4.87 2.12
CA PRO A 35 9.90 -3.41 2.21
C PRO A 35 9.70 -2.70 0.87
N GLU A 36 10.28 -3.21 -0.22
CA GLU A 36 10.08 -2.72 -1.59
C GLU A 36 8.61 -2.79 -2.03
N ASN A 37 7.84 -3.72 -1.45
CA ASN A 37 6.41 -3.91 -1.72
C ASN A 37 5.50 -3.16 -0.74
N TYR A 38 6.04 -2.35 0.20
CA TYR A 38 5.18 -1.54 1.07
C TYR A 38 4.47 -0.47 0.26
N HIS A 39 3.15 -0.42 0.40
CA HIS A 39 2.28 0.56 -0.23
C HIS A 39 0.92 0.61 0.48
N ILE A 40 0.19 1.70 0.28
CA ILE A 40 -1.22 1.80 0.64
C ILE A 40 -2.03 1.73 -0.64
N THR A 41 -2.78 0.65 -0.84
CA THR A 41 -3.68 0.52 -1.98
C THR A 41 -4.80 1.55 -1.86
N LEU A 42 -4.98 2.36 -2.91
CA LEU A 42 -6.09 3.31 -3.04
C LEU A 42 -7.30 2.63 -3.67
N VAL A 43 -7.08 1.93 -4.78
CA VAL A 43 -8.13 1.16 -5.47
C VAL A 43 -7.52 -0.05 -6.17
N PHE A 44 -8.20 -1.20 -6.08
CA PHE A 44 -7.84 -2.43 -6.76
C PHE A 44 -8.74 -2.61 -7.99
N LEU A 45 -8.14 -2.68 -9.18
CA LEU A 45 -8.87 -2.70 -10.47
C LEU A 45 -9.13 -4.13 -10.98
N GLY A 46 -8.49 -5.14 -10.38
CA GLY A 46 -8.60 -6.50 -10.88
C GLY A 46 -7.86 -6.68 -12.21
N ASN A 47 -8.39 -7.54 -13.07
CA ASN A 47 -7.80 -7.82 -14.38
C ASN A 47 -8.25 -6.76 -15.39
N VAL A 48 -7.26 -6.09 -15.96
CA VAL A 48 -7.45 -5.00 -16.92
C VAL A 48 -6.86 -5.42 -18.27
N GLU A 49 -7.55 -5.10 -19.35
CA GLU A 49 -7.04 -5.27 -20.70
C GLU A 49 -5.88 -4.31 -20.96
N GLU A 50 -4.86 -4.77 -21.69
CA GLU A 50 -3.64 -3.98 -21.86
C GLU A 50 -3.88 -2.65 -22.58
N GLN A 51 -4.86 -2.63 -23.49
CA GLN A 51 -5.33 -1.43 -24.20
C GLN A 51 -6.00 -0.38 -23.29
N ALA A 52 -6.51 -0.77 -22.12
CA ALA A 52 -7.15 0.15 -21.18
C ALA A 52 -6.12 0.85 -20.26
N VAL A 53 -4.88 0.37 -20.19
CA VAL A 53 -3.85 0.91 -19.29
C VAL A 53 -3.53 2.39 -19.57
N PRO A 54 -3.32 2.82 -20.83
CA PRO A 54 -3.06 4.24 -21.11
C PRO A 54 -4.23 5.15 -20.71
N VAL A 55 -5.48 4.70 -20.91
CA VAL A 55 -6.69 5.45 -20.55
C VAL A 55 -6.78 5.64 -19.03
N LEU A 56 -6.57 4.55 -18.27
CA LEU A 56 -6.59 4.59 -16.81
C LEU A 56 -5.46 5.47 -16.23
N THR A 57 -4.28 5.40 -16.85
CA THR A 57 -3.12 6.21 -16.43
C THR A 57 -3.37 7.69 -16.69
N GLY A 58 -3.85 8.05 -17.89
CA GLY A 58 -4.18 9.44 -18.22
C GLY A 58 -5.31 10.02 -17.35
N ALA A 59 -6.31 9.21 -16.99
CA ALA A 59 -7.33 9.62 -16.04
C ALA A 59 -6.75 9.93 -14.64
N ALA A 60 -5.77 9.13 -14.19
CA ALA A 60 -5.11 9.35 -12.91
C ALA A 60 -4.19 10.59 -12.91
N GLU A 61 -3.52 10.89 -14.03
CA GLU A 61 -2.69 12.08 -14.19
C GLU A 61 -3.51 13.39 -14.12
N GLY A 62 -4.78 13.35 -14.53
CA GLY A 62 -5.70 14.49 -14.41
C GLY A 62 -6.18 14.79 -12.99
N ILE A 63 -5.88 13.93 -12.00
CA ILE A 63 -6.31 14.11 -10.62
C ILE A 63 -5.42 15.16 -9.95
N SER A 64 -6.02 16.30 -9.58
CA SER A 64 -5.38 17.32 -8.75
C SER A 64 -6.05 17.38 -7.38
N THR A 65 -5.27 17.21 -6.33
CA THR A 65 -5.71 17.24 -4.93
C THR A 65 -4.68 17.94 -4.07
N PRO A 66 -5.08 18.68 -3.01
CA PRO A 66 -4.12 19.25 -2.07
C PRO A 66 -3.22 18.17 -1.46
N ARG A 67 -1.94 18.50 -1.28
CA ARG A 67 -1.02 17.64 -0.53
C ARG A 67 -1.50 17.54 0.91
N PHE A 68 -1.52 16.33 1.45
CA PHE A 68 -1.84 16.06 2.85
C PHE A 68 -0.72 15.25 3.51
N ARG A 69 -0.69 15.28 4.84
CA ARG A 69 0.20 14.42 5.62
C ARG A 69 -0.56 13.18 6.07
N LEU A 70 0.06 12.03 5.88
CA LEU A 70 -0.46 10.75 6.34
C LEU A 70 0.50 10.18 7.40
N GLN A 71 0.03 10.08 8.64
CA GLN A 71 0.86 9.58 9.74
C GLN A 71 0.53 8.12 10.02
N ILE A 72 1.48 7.21 9.74
CA ILE A 72 1.33 5.78 10.04
C ILE A 72 1.74 5.54 11.49
N ASN A 73 0.76 5.46 12.38
CA ASN A 73 0.96 5.33 13.83
C ASN A 73 0.07 4.27 14.48
N GLN A 74 -0.69 3.50 13.70
CA GLN A 74 -1.47 2.37 14.20
C GLN A 74 -0.91 1.06 13.66
N CYS A 75 -1.07 0.00 14.46
CA CYS A 75 -0.82 -1.36 14.04
C CYS A 75 -1.93 -2.28 14.54
N GLY A 76 -2.12 -3.41 13.86
CA GLY A 76 -3.14 -4.37 14.25
C GLY A 76 -3.14 -5.64 13.43
N TRP A 77 -4.18 -6.44 13.64
CA TRP A 77 -4.34 -7.74 12.99
C TRP A 77 -5.76 -7.91 12.46
N TRP A 78 -5.88 -8.11 11.15
CA TRP A 78 -7.14 -8.51 10.53
C TRP A 78 -7.29 -10.02 10.58
N LYS A 79 -8.11 -10.52 11.50
CA LYS A 79 -8.35 -11.97 11.70
C LYS A 79 -8.80 -12.70 10.43
N ARG A 80 -9.75 -12.12 9.68
CA ARG A 80 -10.31 -12.75 8.47
C ARG A 80 -9.29 -12.83 7.32
N ALA A 81 -8.55 -11.75 7.08
CA ALA A 81 -7.53 -11.69 6.04
C ALA A 81 -6.21 -12.37 6.44
N LYS A 82 -6.02 -12.61 7.74
CA LYS A 82 -4.78 -13.10 8.34
C LYS A 82 -3.59 -12.20 8.02
N VAL A 83 -3.77 -10.88 8.21
CA VAL A 83 -2.76 -9.86 7.90
C VAL A 83 -2.48 -9.00 9.13
N ALA A 84 -1.20 -8.85 9.48
CA ALA A 84 -0.72 -7.82 10.39
C ALA A 84 -0.43 -6.56 9.58
N TRP A 85 -0.89 -5.41 10.06
CA TRP A 85 -0.85 -4.17 9.29
C TRP A 85 -0.29 -3.01 10.11
N LEU A 86 0.22 -2.01 9.37
CA LEU A 86 0.50 -0.66 9.84
C LEU A 86 -0.42 0.28 9.07
N ALA A 87 -1.10 1.20 9.74
CA ALA A 87 -2.10 2.08 9.13
C ALA A 87 -2.03 3.51 9.67
N PRO A 88 -2.56 4.49 8.90
CA PRO A 88 -2.83 5.82 9.41
C PRO A 88 -3.86 5.79 10.53
N ALA A 89 -3.87 6.83 11.37
CA ALA A 89 -5.01 7.08 12.24
C ALA A 89 -6.24 7.52 11.44
N TYR A 90 -7.41 7.06 11.89
CA TYR A 90 -8.73 7.52 11.42
C TYR A 90 -8.99 8.97 11.84
#